data_AF-Q6L6S2-F1
#
_entry.id   AF-Q6L6S2-F1
#
_cell.length_a   1.000
_cell.length_b   1.000
_cell.length_c   1.000
_cell.angle_alpha   90.00
_cell.angle_beta   90.00
_cell.angle_gamma   90.00
#
_symmetry.space_group_name_H-M   'P 1'
#
loop_
_entity.id
_entity.type
_entity.pdbx_description
1 polymer ?
#
loop_
_entity_poly.entity_id
_entity_poly.type
_entity_poly.pdbx_seq_one_letter_code
_entity_poly.pdbx_strand_id
1 'polypeptide(L)'
;DIFKFMVIFIMVFVAFMIGMFNLYSYYIGAKQNEAFTTVEESFKTLFWAIFGLSEVKSVVINYNHKFIENIGYVLYGVYNVTMVIVLLNMLIAMINSSFQEIEDDAD
;
A
#
# COMPACT_ATOMS: atom_id res chain seq x y z
N ASP A 1 -17.98 1.48 -12.29
CA ASP A 1 -17.15 2.07 -11.21
C ASP A 1 -15.93 1.27 -10.77
N ILE A 2 -16.03 -0.05 -10.67
CA ILE A 2 -14.95 -0.95 -10.21
C ILE A 2 -13.61 -0.70 -10.94
N PHE A 3 -13.62 -0.64 -12.27
CA PHE A 3 -12.40 -0.42 -13.06
C PHE A 3 -11.72 0.94 -12.77
N LYS A 4 -12.52 1.99 -12.54
CA LYS A 4 -12.01 3.32 -12.18
C LYS A 4 -11.28 3.28 -10.83
N PHE A 5 -11.84 2.58 -9.83
CA PHE A 5 -11.19 2.39 -8.53
C PHE A 5 -9.94 1.53 -8.63
N MET A 6 -9.93 0.52 -9.52
CA MET A 6 -8.74 -0.30 -9.78
C MET A 6 -7.58 0.52 -10.37
N VAL A 7 -7.86 1.47 -11.28
CA VAL A 7 -6.83 2.37 -11.81
C VAL A 7 -6.26 3.28 -10.71
N ILE A 8 -7.12 3.83 -9.86
CA ILE A 8 -6.68 4.66 -8.72
C ILE A 8 -5.82 3.83 -7.76
N PHE A 9 -6.25 2.60 -7.45
CA PHE A 9 -5.52 1.66 -6.62
C PHE A 9 -4.10 1.42 -7.17
N ILE A 10 -3.98 1.08 -8.46
CA ILE A 10 -2.68 0.80 -9.08
C ILE A 10 -1.79 2.05 -9.06
N MET A 11 -2.36 3.23 -9.35
CA MET A 11 -1.61 4.48 -9.35
C MET A 11 -1.05 4.81 -7.96
N VAL A 12 -1.88 4.71 -6.91
CA VAL A 12 -1.47 4.91 -5.52
C VAL A 12 -0.41 3.89 -5.14
N PHE A 13 -0.65 2.60 -5.43
CA PHE A 13 0.27 1.52 -5.11
C PHE A 13 1.66 1.77 -5.71
N VAL A 14 1.74 2.09 -7.01
CA VAL A 14 3.01 2.35 -7.69
C VAL A 14 3.69 3.62 -7.17
N ALA A 15 2.93 4.68 -6.87
CA ALA A 15 3.48 5.92 -6.32
C ALA A 15 4.17 5.67 -4.96
N PHE A 16 3.51 4.94 -4.05
CA PHE A 16 4.11 4.56 -2.77
C PHE A 16 5.26 3.58 -2.92
N MET A 17 5.18 2.63 -3.87
CA MET A 17 6.28 1.68 -4.15
C MET A 17 7.56 2.42 -4.54
N ILE A 18 7.46 3.36 -5.48
CA ILE A 18 8.60 4.15 -5.94
C ILE A 18 9.09 5.09 -4.84
N GLY A 19 8.17 5.72 -4.10
CA GLY A 19 8.52 6.61 -2.99
C GLY A 19 9.31 5.90 -1.88
N MET A 20 8.85 4.72 -1.46
CA MET A 20 9.54 3.90 -0.46
C MET A 20 10.86 3.35 -1.00
N PHE A 21 10.89 2.88 -2.26
CA PHE A 21 12.12 2.45 -2.91
C PHE A 21 13.19 3.54 -2.92
N ASN A 22 12.84 4.76 -3.33
CA ASN A 22 13.77 5.89 -3.37
C ASN A 22 14.28 6.28 -1.98
N LEU A 23 13.46 6.11 -0.94
CA LEU A 23 13.85 6.38 0.45
C LEU A 23 14.86 5.35 0.99
N TYR A 24 14.71 4.08 0.60
CA TYR A 24 15.43 2.96 1.20
C TYR A 24 16.48 2.28 0.30
N SER A 25 16.57 2.61 -0.99
CA SER A 25 17.51 2.00 -1.94
C SER A 25 18.98 2.13 -1.51
N TYR A 26 19.33 3.23 -0.84
CA TYR A 26 20.69 3.47 -0.33
C TYR A 26 21.01 2.67 0.95
N TYR A 27 20.04 1.98 1.54
CA TYR A 27 20.18 1.26 2.80
C TYR A 27 20.29 -0.27 2.62
N ILE A 28 20.65 -0.73 1.41
CA ILE A 28 20.99 -2.14 1.17
C ILE A 28 22.13 -2.56 2.12
N GLY A 29 21.91 -3.64 2.88
CA GLY A 29 22.86 -4.12 3.89
C GLY A 29 22.88 -3.32 5.21
N ALA A 30 22.13 -2.23 5.31
CA ALA A 30 22.04 -1.36 6.49
C ALA A 30 20.72 -1.52 7.28
N LYS A 31 19.81 -2.38 6.79
CA LYS A 31 18.52 -2.70 7.42
C LYS A 31 18.51 -4.15 7.94
N GLN A 32 17.59 -4.43 8.86
CA GLN A 32 17.35 -5.80 9.37
C GLN A 32 16.61 -6.69 8.37
N ASN A 33 15.94 -6.08 7.40
CA ASN A 33 15.21 -6.74 6.33
C ASN A 33 15.46 -6.03 4.99
N GLU A 34 15.15 -6.72 3.91
CA GLU A 34 15.36 -6.21 2.55
C GLU A 34 14.20 -5.34 2.05
N ALA A 35 13.20 -5.07 2.91
CA ALA A 35 12.02 -4.31 2.53
C ALA A 35 12.39 -2.93 1.99
N PHE A 36 11.80 -2.58 0.86
CA PHE A 36 11.99 -1.31 0.15
C PHE A 36 13.40 -1.06 -0.43
N THR A 37 14.32 -2.02 -0.34
CA THR A 37 15.70 -1.83 -0.84
C THR A 37 15.83 -2.05 -2.34
N THR A 38 14.94 -2.87 -2.92
CA THR A 38 14.80 -3.08 -4.36
C THR A 38 13.35 -2.83 -4.78
N VAL A 39 13.11 -2.66 -6.09
CA VAL A 39 11.74 -2.50 -6.62
C VAL A 39 10.90 -3.75 -6.32
N GLU A 40 11.49 -4.94 -6.46
CA GLU A 40 10.82 -6.22 -6.18
C GLU A 40 10.43 -6.34 -4.70
N GLU A 41 11.34 -6.06 -3.77
CA GLU A 41 11.06 -6.12 -2.34
C GLU A 41 10.07 -5.03 -1.90
N SER A 42 10.10 -3.86 -2.56
CA SER A 42 9.09 -2.81 -2.37
C SER A 42 7.71 -3.30 -2.77
N PHE A 43 7.59 -3.96 -3.93
CA PHE A 43 6.35 -4.56 -4.40
C PHE A 43 5.83 -5.60 -3.40
N LYS A 44 6.66 -6.58 -3.02
CA LYS A 44 6.28 -7.64 -2.08
C LYS A 44 5.80 -7.06 -0.76
N THR A 45 6.56 -6.12 -0.19
CA THR A 45 6.23 -5.52 1.11
C THR A 45 4.88 -4.80 1.06
N LEU A 46 4.64 -3.97 0.04
CA LEU A 46 3.37 -3.26 -0.09
C LEU A 46 2.20 -4.19 -0.44
N PHE A 47 2.42 -5.21 -1.26
CA PHE A 47 1.40 -6.19 -1.61
C PHE A 47 0.91 -6.94 -0.38
N TRP A 48 1.83 -7.48 0.44
CA TRP A 48 1.47 -8.20 1.66
C TRP A 48 0.90 -7.29 2.75
N ALA A 49 1.25 -6.00 2.77
CA ALA A 49 0.67 -5.02 3.68
C ALA A 49 -0.84 -4.84 3.49
N ILE A 50 -1.36 -5.01 2.27
CA ILE A 50 -2.80 -4.96 1.97
C ILE A 50 -3.57 -6.03 2.79
N PHE A 51 -2.94 -7.19 2.98
CA PHE A 51 -3.51 -8.31 3.72
C PHE A 51 -3.14 -8.29 5.22
N GLY A 52 -2.45 -7.24 5.69
CA GLY A 52 -1.97 -7.15 7.08
C GLY A 52 -0.82 -8.11 7.41
N LEU A 53 -0.13 -8.65 6.40
CA LEU A 53 0.95 -9.64 6.56
C LEU A 53 2.35 -9.02 6.50
N SER A 54 2.46 -7.69 6.43
CA SER A 54 3.73 -6.97 6.42
C SER A 54 4.09 -6.45 7.81
N GLU A 55 5.35 -6.63 8.21
CA GLU A 55 5.81 -6.21 9.54
C GLU A 55 6.10 -4.70 9.60
N VAL A 56 5.75 -4.05 10.72
CA VAL A 56 6.13 -2.65 10.98
C VAL A 56 7.66 -2.48 11.02
N LYS A 57 8.39 -3.55 11.37
CA LYS A 57 9.86 -3.60 11.35
C LYS A 57 10.45 -3.45 9.95
N SER A 58 9.66 -3.58 8.88
CA SER A 58 10.08 -3.30 7.49
C SER A 58 10.60 -1.87 7.28
N VAL A 59 10.31 -0.93 8.17
CA VAL A 59 10.70 0.48 8.10
C VAL A 59 11.98 0.78 8.88
N VAL A 60 12.35 -0.07 9.84
CA VAL A 60 13.46 0.14 10.77
C VAL A 60 14.81 0.04 10.06
N ILE A 61 15.74 0.93 10.41
CA ILE A 61 17.12 0.97 9.93
C ILE A 61 18.06 0.74 11.12
N ASN A 62 19.16 0.01 10.94
CA ASN A 62 20.11 -0.26 12.02
C ASN A 62 20.99 0.95 12.41
N TYR A 63 20.88 2.06 11.68
CA TYR A 63 21.64 3.29 11.91
C TYR A 63 20.78 4.35 12.59
N ASN A 64 21.43 5.30 13.29
CA ASN A 64 20.77 6.35 14.07
C ASN A 64 20.10 7.46 13.20
N HIS A 65 19.72 7.14 11.96
CA HIS A 65 19.07 8.04 11.00
C HIS A 65 17.57 8.14 11.27
N LYS A 66 17.20 8.66 12.45
CA LYS A 66 15.81 8.75 12.91
C LYS A 66 14.90 9.55 11.98
N PHE A 67 15.43 10.54 11.26
CA PHE A 67 14.63 11.32 10.32
C PHE A 67 14.07 10.44 9.19
N ILE A 68 14.91 9.60 8.58
CA ILE A 68 14.51 8.71 7.49
C ILE A 68 13.53 7.65 7.99
N GLU A 69 13.79 7.09 9.17
CA GLU A 69 12.89 6.13 9.81
C GLU A 69 11.50 6.74 10.08
N ASN A 70 11.45 7.96 10.62
CA ASN A 70 10.19 8.68 10.86
C ASN A 70 9.42 8.96 9.57
N ILE A 71 10.09 9.40 8.50
CA ILE A 71 9.47 9.61 7.19
C ILE A 71 8.93 8.28 6.64
N GLY A 72 9.67 7.20 6.80
CA GLY A 72 9.24 5.86 6.42
C GLY A 72 7.97 5.41 7.16
N TYR A 73 7.88 5.65 8.48
CA TYR A 73 6.68 5.33 9.26
C TYR A 73 5.48 6.14 8.79
N VAL A 74 5.66 7.44 8.52
CA VAL A 74 4.59 8.31 8.03
C VAL A 74 4.12 7.83 6.65
N LEU A 75 5.04 7.61 5.70
CA LEU A 75 4.68 7.16 4.35
C LEU A 75 3.98 5.80 4.37
N TYR A 76 4.50 4.85 5.14
CA TYR A 76 3.90 3.53 5.26
C TYR A 76 2.52 3.57 5.96
N GLY A 77 2.36 4.42 6.97
CA GLY A 77 1.07 4.66 7.61
C GLY A 77 0.04 5.28 6.65
N VAL A 78 0.43 6.32 5.90
CA VAL A 78 -0.45 6.97 4.91
C VAL A 78 -0.81 6.00 3.78
N TYR A 79 0.12 5.16 3.33
CA TYR A 79 -0.16 4.08 2.38
C TYR A 79 -1.29 3.19 2.91
N ASN A 80 -1.14 2.61 4.11
CA ASN A 80 -2.13 1.70 4.69
C ASN A 80 -3.53 2.36 4.83
N VAL A 81 -3.59 3.60 5.34
CA VAL A 81 -4.86 4.35 5.45
C VAL A 81 -5.49 4.56 4.07
N THR A 82 -4.69 4.94 3.07
CA THR A 82 -5.18 5.16 1.71
C THR A 82 -5.70 3.87 1.09
N MET A 83 -5.00 2.75 1.28
CA MET A 83 -5.43 1.43 0.78
C MET A 83 -6.77 1.01 1.39
N VAL A 84 -6.96 1.20 2.69
CA VAL A 84 -8.24 0.90 3.37
C VAL A 84 -9.37 1.75 2.76
N ILE A 85 -9.15 3.05 2.55
CA ILE A 85 -10.16 3.94 1.96
C ILE A 85 -10.53 3.48 0.53
N VAL A 86 -9.54 3.18 -0.30
CA VAL A 86 -9.78 2.74 -1.68
C VAL A 86 -10.53 1.40 -1.72
N LEU A 87 -10.14 0.44 -0.89
CA LEU A 87 -10.81 -0.87 -0.81
C LEU A 87 -12.24 -0.75 -0.30
N LEU A 88 -12.49 0.07 0.72
CA LEU A 88 -13.84 0.35 1.22
C LEU A 88 -14.73 0.97 0.13
N ASN A 89 -14.20 1.96 -0.59
CA ASN A 89 -14.95 2.59 -1.69
C ASN A 89 -15.25 1.60 -2.82
N MET A 90 -14.32 0.69 -3.11
CA MET A 90 -14.53 -0.38 -4.11
C MET A 90 -15.60 -1.38 -3.64
N LEU A 91 -15.59 -1.77 -2.35
CA LEU A 91 -16.59 -2.65 -1.76
C LEU A 91 -17.99 -2.03 -1.82
N ILE A 92 -18.13 -0.77 -1.41
CA ILE A 92 -19.40 -0.04 -1.46
C ILE A 92 -19.92 0.03 -2.90
N ALA A 93 -19.06 0.32 -3.87
CA ALA A 93 -19.44 0.36 -5.28
C ALA A 93 -19.93 -1.00 -5.80
N MET A 94 -19.28 -2.10 -5.42
CA MET A 94 -19.71 -3.46 -5.79
C MET A 94 -21.07 -3.81 -5.19
N ILE A 95 -21.26 -3.50 -3.90
CA ILE A 95 -22.52 -3.75 -3.20
C ILE A 95 -23.66 -2.96 -3.85
N ASN A 96 -23.46 -1.67 -4.14
CA ASN A 96 -24.47 -0.84 -4.77
C ASN A 96 -24.86 -1.35 -6.17
N SER A 97 -23.87 -1.76 -6.98
CA SER A 97 -24.14 -2.34 -8.29
C SER A 97 -24.91 -3.66 -8.19
N SER A 98 -24.56 -4.52 -7.23
CA SER A 98 -25.25 -5.80 -7.01
C SER A 98 -26.68 -5.60 -6.49
N PHE A 99 -26.93 -4.58 -5.67
CA PHE A 99 -28.28 -4.27 -5.21
C PHE A 99 -29.17 -3.76 -6.34
N GLN A 100 -28.65 -2.89 -7.21
CA GLN A 100 -29.38 -2.41 -8.38
C GLN A 100 -29.78 -3.54 -9.32
N GLU A 101 -28.87 -4.48 -9.58
CA GLU A 101 -29.16 -5.65 -10.44
C GLU A 101 -30.29 -6.52 -9.88
N ILE A 102 -30.33 -6.73 -8.55
CA ILE A 102 -31.38 -7.51 -7.90
C ILE A 102 -32.73 -6.76 -7.89
N GLU A 103 -32.71 -5.44 -7.71
CA GLU A 103 -33.92 -4.60 -7.72
C GLU A 103 -34.56 -4.58 -9.12
N ASP A 104 -33.75 -4.43 -10.16
CA ASP A 104 -34.20 -4.45 -11.56
C ASP A 104 -34.75 -5.81 -12.00
N ASP A 105 -34.22 -6.93 -11.45
CA ASP A 105 -34.70 -8.29 -11.73
C ASP A 105 -35.96 -8.68 -10.92
N ALA A 106 -36.29 -7.94 -9.87
CA ALA A 106 -37.43 -8.21 -9.00
C ALA A 106 -38.73 -7.52 -9.43
N ASP A 107 -38.65 -6.49 -10.27
CA ASP A 107 -39.78 -5.78 -10.90
C ASP A 107 -40.20 -6.42 -12.24
#